data_AF-K1SD88-F1
#
_entry.id   AF-K1SD88-F1
#
_cell.length_a   1.000
_cell.length_b   1.000
_cell.length_c   1.000
_cell.angle_alpha   90.00
_cell.angle_beta   90.00
_cell.angle_gamma   90.00
#
_symmetry.space_group_name_H-M   'P 1'
#
loop_
_entity.id
_entity.type
_entity.pdbx_description
1 polymer ?
#
loop_
_entity_poly.entity_id
_entity_poly.type
_entity_poly.pdbx_seq_one_letter_code
_entity_poly.pdbx_strand_id
1 'polypeptide(L)'
;MLHPQKGQKVEVKVLSATGKSLFKQIQSITSPADTLIHFEKLLKNVQPWSAESPYLYTLVINTTDRNGRVEESVAQPFGFRTIEMKNGQLLVNGVAITIKGVNRQEHNAVHGRTLSIGEMVKDVKMMKQFNINAVRTSHYPNYSEWYQLCDKYGLYMVGEA
;
A
#
# COMPACT_ATOMS: atom_id res chain seq x y z
N MET A 1 -23.72 -0.41 -4.99
CA MET A 1 -22.98 -1.51 -5.64
C MET A 1 -22.92 -1.22 -7.13
N LEU A 2 -21.72 -1.10 -7.70
CA LEU A 2 -21.53 -1.02 -9.15
C LEU A 2 -21.89 -2.38 -9.75
N HIS A 3 -22.85 -2.40 -10.67
CA HIS A 3 -23.22 -3.61 -11.39
C HIS A 3 -22.52 -3.58 -12.75
N PRO A 4 -21.67 -4.56 -13.08
CA PRO A 4 -20.99 -4.59 -14.37
C PRO A 4 -22.02 -4.65 -15.50
N GLN A 5 -21.81 -3.79 -16.51
CA GLN A 5 -22.63 -3.73 -17.70
C GLN A 5 -21.77 -4.04 -18.93
N LYS A 6 -22.28 -4.91 -19.80
CA LYS A 6 -21.67 -5.21 -21.09
C LYS A 6 -21.21 -3.93 -21.79
N GLY A 7 -19.98 -3.85 -22.26
CA GLY A 7 -19.43 -2.69 -22.96
C GLY A 7 -18.78 -1.62 -22.06
N GLN A 8 -18.94 -1.69 -20.72
CA GLN A 8 -18.05 -0.96 -19.81
C GLN A 8 -16.60 -1.45 -19.99
N LYS A 9 -15.64 -0.64 -19.56
CA LYS A 9 -14.22 -1.01 -19.58
C LYS A 9 -13.58 -0.75 -18.23
N VAL A 10 -12.62 -1.60 -17.90
CA VAL A 10 -11.75 -1.44 -16.73
C VAL A 10 -10.32 -1.26 -17.23
N GLU A 11 -9.74 -0.11 -16.94
CA GLU A 11 -8.33 0.20 -17.21
C GLU A 11 -7.53 0.01 -15.93
N VAL A 12 -6.45 -0.77 -16.01
CA VAL A 12 -5.46 -0.89 -14.95
C VAL A 12 -4.14 -0.30 -15.42
N LYS A 13 -3.54 0.56 -14.60
CA LYS A 13 -2.21 1.15 -14.80
C LYS A 13 -1.34 0.93 -13.58
N VAL A 14 -0.06 0.65 -13.81
CA VAL A 14 0.97 0.75 -12.76
C VAL A 14 1.89 1.90 -13.10
N LEU A 15 1.99 2.86 -12.18
CA LEU A 15 2.85 4.03 -12.32
C LEU A 15 4.04 3.92 -11.37
N SER A 16 5.21 4.33 -11.82
CA SER A 16 6.38 4.58 -10.95
C SER A 16 6.18 5.79 -10.05
N ALA A 17 7.08 6.01 -9.09
CA ALA A 17 7.06 7.16 -8.18
C ALA A 17 7.11 8.52 -8.91
N THR A 18 7.61 8.58 -10.15
CA THR A 18 7.66 9.81 -10.97
C THR A 18 6.42 9.97 -11.88
N GLY A 19 5.44 9.06 -11.79
CA GLY A 19 4.25 9.05 -12.64
C GLY A 19 4.45 8.37 -13.99
N LYS A 20 5.65 7.88 -14.32
CA LYS A 20 5.88 7.09 -15.56
C LYS A 20 5.05 5.80 -15.53
N SER A 21 4.24 5.58 -16.55
CA SER A 21 3.48 4.34 -16.74
C SER A 21 4.40 3.16 -17.08
N LEU A 22 4.30 2.08 -16.30
CA LEU A 22 5.07 0.84 -16.45
C LEU A 22 4.23 -0.30 -16.99
N PHE A 23 2.93 -0.25 -16.73
CA PHE A 23 1.95 -1.20 -17.23
C PHE A 23 0.64 -0.46 -17.49
N LYS A 24 -0.04 -0.85 -18.56
CA LYS A 24 -1.38 -0.40 -18.89
C LYS A 24 -2.11 -1.53 -19.61
N GLN A 25 -3.29 -1.90 -19.12
CA GLN A 25 -4.17 -2.83 -19.79
C GLN A 25 -5.62 -2.39 -19.63
N ILE A 26 -6.43 -2.65 -20.64
CA ILE A 26 -7.86 -2.36 -20.63
C ILE A 26 -8.58 -3.67 -20.90
N GLN A 27 -9.60 -3.97 -20.10
CA GLN A 27 -10.49 -5.10 -20.30
C GLN A 27 -11.93 -4.60 -20.45
N SER A 28 -12.62 -5.07 -21.48
CA SER A 28 -14.04 -4.79 -21.67
C SER A 28 -14.88 -5.80 -20.88
N ILE A 29 -15.93 -5.32 -20.22
CA ILE A 29 -16.96 -6.13 -19.60
C ILE A 29 -17.82 -6.74 -20.71
N THR A 30 -17.95 -8.06 -20.73
CA THR A 30 -18.70 -8.80 -21.74
C THR A 30 -20.07 -9.25 -21.22
N SER A 31 -20.16 -9.51 -19.93
CA SER A 31 -21.34 -10.00 -19.23
C SER A 31 -21.53 -9.30 -17.88
N PRO A 32 -22.77 -9.12 -17.40
CA PRO A 32 -23.05 -8.74 -16.01
C PRO A 32 -22.54 -9.73 -14.95
N ALA A 33 -22.08 -10.92 -15.37
CA ALA A 33 -21.41 -11.88 -14.50
C ALA A 33 -19.91 -11.62 -14.34
N ASP A 34 -19.31 -10.69 -15.11
CA ASP A 34 -17.88 -10.36 -15.05
C ASP A 34 -17.57 -9.48 -13.82
N THR A 35 -17.80 -10.02 -12.63
CA THR A 35 -17.62 -9.32 -11.34
C THR A 35 -16.19 -9.44 -10.81
N LEU A 36 -15.39 -10.36 -11.35
CA LEU A 36 -13.98 -10.54 -11.02
C LEU A 36 -13.14 -10.36 -12.29
N ILE A 37 -12.19 -9.43 -12.24
CA ILE A 37 -11.27 -9.16 -13.33
C ILE A 37 -9.85 -9.43 -12.83
N HIS A 38 -9.12 -10.25 -13.57
CA HIS A 38 -7.76 -10.64 -13.24
C HIS A 38 -6.76 -10.06 -14.24
N PHE A 39 -5.69 -9.49 -13.71
CA PHE A 39 -4.55 -9.01 -14.48
C PHE A 39 -3.28 -9.63 -13.91
N GLU A 40 -2.44 -10.17 -14.79
CA GLU A 40 -1.13 -10.68 -14.43
C GLU A 40 -0.07 -10.01 -15.30
N LYS A 41 0.98 -9.47 -14.66
CA LYS A 41 2.12 -8.90 -15.36
C LYS A 41 3.40 -9.06 -14.55
N LEU A 42 4.40 -9.69 -15.15
CA LEU A 42 5.77 -9.62 -14.66
C LEU A 42 6.41 -8.27 -15.04
N LEU A 43 6.80 -7.50 -14.04
CA LEU A 43 7.60 -6.28 -14.21
C LEU A 43 9.05 -6.58 -13.85
N LYS A 44 9.96 -6.35 -14.81
CA LYS A 44 11.41 -6.50 -14.61
C LYS A 44 12.00 -5.21 -14.06
N ASN A 45 13.11 -5.33 -13.31
CA ASN A 45 13.88 -4.20 -12.80
C ASN A 45 13.05 -3.24 -11.92
N VAL A 46 12.18 -3.79 -11.08
CA VAL A 46 11.45 -3.00 -10.08
C VAL A 46 12.40 -2.55 -8.97
N GLN A 47 12.16 -1.36 -8.43
CA GLN A 47 12.78 -0.85 -7.23
C GLN A 47 12.05 -1.47 -6.02
N PRO A 48 12.73 -2.28 -5.20
CA PRO A 48 12.07 -2.93 -4.08
C PRO A 48 11.79 -1.94 -2.95
N TRP A 49 10.72 -2.21 -2.21
CA TRP A 49 10.39 -1.54 -0.97
C TRP A 49 11.09 -2.24 0.21
N SER A 50 11.67 -1.44 1.11
CA SER A 50 12.09 -1.85 2.45
C SER A 50 11.84 -0.71 3.44
N ALA A 51 12.01 -0.96 4.75
CA ALA A 51 11.91 0.11 5.75
C ALA A 51 12.99 1.20 5.56
N GLU A 52 14.12 0.85 4.97
CA GLU A 52 15.25 1.75 4.69
C GLU A 52 15.10 2.46 3.33
N SER A 53 14.43 1.84 2.37
CA SER A 53 14.18 2.36 1.03
C SER A 53 12.71 2.14 0.63
N PRO A 54 11.78 2.99 1.11
CA PRO A 54 10.34 2.79 0.93
C PRO A 54 9.86 3.23 -0.45
N TYR A 55 10.36 2.60 -1.52
CA TYR A 55 9.92 2.91 -2.88
C TYR A 55 8.48 2.45 -3.12
N LEU A 56 7.61 3.38 -3.52
CA LEU A 56 6.21 3.10 -3.82
C LEU A 56 5.89 3.33 -5.30
N TYR A 57 5.13 2.40 -5.85
CA TYR A 57 4.41 2.49 -7.11
C TYR A 57 2.96 2.87 -6.83
N THR A 58 2.22 3.26 -7.87
CA THR A 58 0.79 3.52 -7.77
C THR A 58 0.03 2.62 -8.75
N LEU A 59 -0.87 1.80 -8.22
CA LEU A 59 -1.89 1.10 -8.99
C LEU A 59 -3.05 2.06 -9.23
N VAL A 60 -3.40 2.31 -10.49
CA VAL A 60 -4.55 3.13 -10.86
C VAL A 60 -5.56 2.26 -11.60
N ILE A 61 -6.78 2.21 -11.09
CA ILE A 61 -7.90 1.49 -11.69
C ILE A 61 -8.95 2.51 -12.10
N ASN A 62 -9.32 2.53 -13.38
CA ASN A 62 -10.41 3.37 -13.88
C ASN A 62 -11.51 2.48 -14.47
N THR A 63 -12.76 2.78 -14.14
CA THR A 63 -13.91 2.21 -14.83
C THR A 63 -14.49 3.25 -15.78
N THR A 64 -14.87 2.83 -16.98
CA THR A 64 -15.56 3.71 -17.94
C THR A 64 -16.85 3.08 -18.41
N ASP A 65 -17.86 3.92 -18.63
CA ASP A 65 -19.10 3.51 -19.28
C ASP A 65 -18.88 3.11 -20.75
N ARG A 66 -19.95 2.65 -21.41
CA ARG A 66 -19.96 2.24 -22.82
C ARG A 66 -19.55 3.37 -23.78
N ASN A 67 -19.74 4.61 -23.36
CA ASN A 67 -19.45 5.82 -24.14
C ASN A 67 -18.03 6.35 -23.85
N GLY A 68 -17.27 5.67 -22.98
CA GLY A 68 -15.90 6.05 -22.62
C GLY A 68 -15.79 7.11 -21.54
N ARG A 69 -16.89 7.46 -20.85
CA ARG A 69 -16.86 8.40 -19.71
C ARG A 69 -16.38 7.66 -18.47
N VAL A 70 -15.44 8.24 -17.73
CA VAL A 70 -14.95 7.68 -16.46
C VAL A 70 -16.09 7.70 -15.43
N GLU A 71 -16.35 6.55 -14.81
CA GLU A 71 -17.34 6.40 -13.73
C GLU A 71 -16.66 6.42 -12.37
N GLU A 72 -15.56 5.68 -12.22
CA GLU A 72 -14.78 5.62 -10.98
C GLU A 72 -13.28 5.58 -11.28
N SER A 73 -12.50 6.15 -10.36
CA SER A 73 -11.04 6.10 -10.37
C SER A 73 -10.52 5.83 -8.97
N VAL A 74 -9.70 4.80 -8.81
CA VAL A 74 -9.02 4.45 -7.55
C VAL A 74 -7.52 4.46 -7.79
N ALA A 75 -6.78 5.10 -6.90
CA ALA A 75 -5.32 5.10 -6.88
C ALA A 75 -4.83 4.50 -5.55
N GLN A 76 -4.05 3.43 -5.62
CA GLN A 76 -3.53 2.72 -4.45
C GLN A 76 -2.00 2.64 -4.53
N PRO A 77 -1.27 3.29 -3.61
CA PRO A 77 0.16 3.10 -3.46
C PRO A 77 0.47 1.66 -3.04
N PHE A 78 1.58 1.11 -3.53
CA PHE A 78 2.07 -0.21 -3.14
C PHE A 78 3.59 -0.35 -3.38
N GLY A 79 4.24 -1.28 -2.68
CA GLY A 79 5.68 -1.56 -2.81
C GLY A 79 5.96 -3.02 -3.10
N PHE A 80 6.84 -3.31 -4.08
CA PHE A 80 7.31 -4.67 -4.35
C PHE A 80 8.33 -5.09 -3.30
N ARG A 81 8.12 -6.23 -2.64
CA ARG A 81 9.10 -6.80 -1.70
C ARG A 81 8.95 -8.31 -1.65
N THR A 82 10.03 -9.00 -1.30
CA THR A 82 9.96 -10.39 -0.85
C THR A 82 10.17 -10.45 0.65
N ILE A 83 9.44 -11.34 1.31
CA ILE A 83 9.61 -11.65 2.74
C ILE A 83 9.76 -13.15 2.84
N GLU A 84 10.82 -13.61 3.48
CA GLU A 84 11.09 -15.04 3.66
C GLU A 84 11.67 -15.33 5.04
N MET A 85 11.41 -16.54 5.55
CA MET A 85 12.09 -17.08 6.73
C MET A 85 13.12 -18.09 6.26
N LYS A 86 14.40 -17.87 6.57
CA LYS A 86 15.49 -18.77 6.17
C LYS A 86 16.49 -18.91 7.31
N ASN A 87 16.80 -20.16 7.67
CA ASN A 87 17.75 -20.49 8.75
C ASN A 87 17.44 -19.75 10.07
N GLY A 88 16.16 -19.62 10.42
CA GLY A 88 15.72 -18.91 11.63
C GLY A 88 15.78 -17.38 11.56
N GLN A 89 16.09 -16.81 10.40
CA GLN A 89 16.17 -15.35 10.20
C GLN A 89 15.02 -14.88 9.31
N LEU A 90 14.51 -13.67 9.59
CA LEU A 90 13.58 -12.96 8.73
C LEU A 90 14.39 -12.17 7.69
N LEU A 91 14.13 -12.44 6.42
CA LEU A 91 14.78 -11.75 5.31
C LEU A 91 13.76 -10.89 4.56
N VAL A 92 14.18 -9.69 4.19
CA VAL A 92 13.45 -8.79 3.29
C VAL A 92 14.32 -8.57 2.07
N ASN A 93 13.79 -8.87 0.88
CA ASN A 93 14.53 -8.78 -0.38
C ASN A 93 15.84 -9.59 -0.37
N GLY A 94 15.83 -10.76 0.29
CA GLY A 94 17.00 -11.65 0.42
C GLY A 94 18.03 -11.23 1.48
N VAL A 95 17.80 -10.14 2.20
CA VAL A 95 18.71 -9.62 3.24
C VAL A 95 18.10 -9.85 4.61
N ALA A 96 18.86 -10.50 5.51
CA ALA A 96 18.43 -10.70 6.88
C ALA A 96 18.30 -9.36 7.63
N ILE A 97 17.19 -9.18 8.35
CA ILE A 97 16.91 -7.95 9.09
C ILE A 97 16.77 -8.21 10.59
N THR A 98 17.12 -7.21 11.39
CA THR A 98 16.76 -7.16 12.81
C THR A 98 15.54 -6.27 12.98
N ILE A 99 14.48 -6.80 13.58
CA ILE A 99 13.29 -6.02 13.93
C ILE A 99 13.61 -5.17 15.16
N LYS A 100 13.68 -3.86 14.97
CA LYS A 100 13.80 -2.84 16.02
C LYS A 100 12.41 -2.25 16.23
N GLY A 101 11.57 -3.02 16.92
CA GLY A 101 10.14 -2.79 17.02
C GLY A 101 9.70 -2.06 18.29
N VAL A 102 8.63 -1.27 18.19
CA VAL A 102 7.91 -0.68 19.33
C VAL A 102 6.40 -0.94 19.22
N ASN A 103 5.71 -0.98 20.36
CA ASN A 103 4.25 -0.95 20.37
C ASN A 103 3.77 0.49 20.26
N ARG A 104 2.66 0.72 19.56
CA ARG A 104 1.99 2.02 19.46
C ARG A 104 0.53 1.91 19.88
N GLN A 105 0.10 2.87 20.69
CA GLN A 105 -1.29 3.17 21.02
C GLN A 105 -1.70 4.48 20.33
N GLU A 106 -2.95 4.61 19.91
CA GLU A 106 -3.48 5.86 19.33
C GLU A 106 -3.93 6.81 20.43
N HIS A 107 -2.98 7.60 20.92
CA HIS A 107 -3.23 8.54 21.98
C HIS A 107 -2.36 9.79 21.87
N ASN A 108 -2.99 10.93 22.09
CA ASN A 108 -2.37 12.23 22.30
C ASN A 108 -2.72 12.74 23.69
N ALA A 109 -1.74 13.32 24.38
CA ALA A 109 -1.90 13.79 25.76
C ALA A 109 -2.93 14.92 25.93
N VAL A 110 -3.24 15.67 24.87
CA VAL A 110 -4.20 16.78 24.87
C VAL A 110 -5.53 16.36 24.26
N HIS A 111 -5.49 15.69 23.10
CA HIS A 111 -6.69 15.39 22.30
C HIS A 111 -7.24 13.96 22.49
N GLY A 112 -6.62 13.14 23.35
CA GLY A 112 -7.03 11.76 23.57
C GLY A 112 -6.81 10.90 22.33
N ARG A 113 -7.82 10.14 21.90
CA ARG A 113 -7.70 9.26 20.72
C ARG A 113 -7.83 9.97 19.37
N THR A 114 -8.16 11.25 19.37
CA THR A 114 -8.24 12.04 18.14
C THR A 114 -6.85 12.46 17.72
N LEU A 115 -6.33 11.85 16.65
CA LEU A 115 -5.01 12.13 16.10
C LEU A 115 -5.12 12.79 14.73
N SER A 116 -4.38 13.87 14.54
CA SER A 116 -4.14 14.44 13.22
C SER A 116 -3.05 13.66 12.48
N ILE A 117 -3.08 13.70 11.14
CA ILE A 117 -2.01 13.13 10.31
C ILE A 117 -0.65 13.76 10.65
N GLY A 118 -0.63 15.04 11.02
CA GLY A 118 0.60 15.75 11.43
C GLY A 118 1.24 15.14 12.68
N GLU A 119 0.43 14.76 13.67
CA GLU A 119 0.90 14.06 14.87
C GLU A 119 1.42 12.66 14.53
N MET A 120 0.71 11.90 13.70
CA MET A 120 1.18 10.58 13.24
C MET A 120 2.52 10.68 12.49
N VAL A 121 2.68 11.69 11.62
CA VAL A 121 3.95 11.94 10.91
C VAL A 121 5.08 12.28 11.89
N LYS A 122 4.78 13.03 12.97
CA LYS A 122 5.76 13.34 14.01
C LYS A 122 6.23 12.07 14.71
N ASP A 123 5.31 11.18 15.07
CA ASP A 123 5.64 9.88 15.69
C ASP A 123 6.53 9.04 14.78
N VAL A 124 6.15 8.90 13.51
CA VAL A 124 6.94 8.17 12.50
C VAL A 124 8.35 8.74 12.37
N LYS A 125 8.48 10.06 12.22
CA LYS A 125 9.79 10.72 12.11
C LYS A 125 10.64 10.50 13.37
N MET A 126 10.04 10.58 14.55
CA MET A 126 10.73 10.31 15.82
C MET A 126 11.23 8.87 15.85
N MET A 127 10.38 7.88 15.53
CA MET A 127 10.77 6.47 15.44
C MET A 127 11.97 6.28 14.50
N LYS A 128 11.93 6.89 13.31
CA LYS A 128 13.03 6.81 12.33
C LYS A 128 14.32 7.45 12.85
N GLN A 129 14.25 8.57 13.57
CA GLN A 129 15.42 9.19 14.21
C GLN A 129 16.09 8.28 15.25
N PHE A 130 15.31 7.43 15.93
CA PHE A 130 15.79 6.44 16.88
C PHE A 130 16.07 5.06 16.25
N ASN A 131 16.17 4.98 14.92
CA ASN A 131 16.44 3.74 14.18
C ASN A 131 15.41 2.63 14.40
N ILE A 132 14.18 2.97 14.79
CA ILE A 132 13.05 2.04 14.81
C ILE A 132 12.63 1.75 13.37
N ASN A 133 12.48 0.47 13.04
CA ASN A 133 12.08 0.02 11.70
C ASN A 133 10.76 -0.75 11.71
N ALA A 134 10.16 -1.02 12.86
CA ALA A 134 8.91 -1.75 12.96
C ALA A 134 7.98 -1.21 14.05
N VAL A 135 6.67 -1.34 13.83
CA VAL A 135 5.63 -0.96 14.78
C VAL A 135 4.58 -2.06 14.87
N ARG A 136 4.13 -2.33 16.10
CA ARG A 136 2.93 -3.14 16.37
C ARG A 136 1.78 -2.25 16.81
N THR A 137 0.62 -2.39 16.18
CA THR A 137 -0.61 -1.65 16.52
C THR A 137 -1.32 -2.32 17.70
N SER A 138 -0.96 -2.00 18.94
CA SER A 138 -1.51 -2.67 20.11
C SER A 138 -2.70 -1.92 20.68
N HIS A 139 -3.88 -2.52 20.93
CA HIS A 139 -4.32 -3.90 20.65
C HIS A 139 -5.59 -3.86 19.78
N TYR A 140 -5.58 -3.01 18.75
CA TYR A 140 -6.71 -2.76 17.88
C TYR A 140 -6.22 -2.21 16.52
N PRO A 141 -7.06 -2.28 15.49
CA PRO A 141 -6.81 -1.60 14.23
C PRO A 141 -6.70 -0.09 14.44
N ASN A 142 -5.59 0.49 13.99
CA ASN A 142 -5.37 1.93 14.03
C ASN A 142 -6.07 2.63 12.85
N TYR A 143 -6.02 3.96 12.81
CA TYR A 143 -6.49 4.73 11.65
C TYR A 143 -5.80 4.29 10.34
N SER A 144 -6.54 4.25 9.23
CA SER A 144 -6.04 3.78 7.93
C SER A 144 -4.81 4.55 7.43
N GLU A 145 -4.75 5.83 7.77
CA GLU A 145 -3.69 6.78 7.50
C GLU A 145 -2.37 6.33 8.13
N TRP A 146 -2.41 5.69 9.29
CA TRP A 146 -1.21 5.14 9.94
C TRP A 146 -0.53 4.09 9.07
N TYR A 147 -1.30 3.18 8.46
CA TYR A 147 -0.78 2.14 7.55
C TYR A 147 -0.14 2.77 6.31
N GLN A 148 -0.81 3.76 5.71
CA GLN A 148 -0.28 4.50 4.56
C GLN A 148 1.01 5.26 4.91
N LEU A 149 1.11 5.81 6.12
CA LEU A 149 2.32 6.45 6.62
C LEU A 149 3.46 5.44 6.82
N CYS A 150 3.18 4.24 7.32
CA CYS A 150 4.19 3.20 7.44
C CYS A 150 4.72 2.75 6.07
N ASP A 151 3.85 2.62 5.06
CA ASP A 151 4.28 2.37 3.67
C ASP A 151 5.17 3.51 3.16
N LYS A 152 4.74 4.77 3.37
CA LYS A 152 5.42 5.97 2.84
C LYS A 152 6.78 6.24 3.49
N TYR A 153 6.90 6.05 4.80
CA TYR A 153 8.11 6.37 5.57
C TYR A 153 9.00 5.17 5.85
N GLY A 154 8.56 3.97 5.46
CA GLY A 154 9.33 2.73 5.64
C GLY A 154 9.32 2.26 7.09
N LEU A 155 8.22 1.64 7.50
CA LEU A 155 8.10 0.90 8.75
C LEU A 155 7.44 -0.45 8.48
N TYR A 156 8.05 -1.54 8.97
CA TYR A 156 7.40 -2.84 9.02
C TYR A 156 6.25 -2.79 10.05
N MET A 157 5.09 -3.34 9.73
CA MET A 157 3.92 -3.25 10.59
C MET A 157 3.43 -4.64 10.99
N VAL A 158 3.14 -4.81 12.28
CA VAL A 158 2.30 -5.89 12.79
C VAL A 158 0.95 -5.30 13.15
N GLY A 159 -0.07 -5.63 12.36
CA GLY A 159 -1.46 -5.31 12.67
C GLY A 159 -2.01 -6.27 13.72
N GLU A 160 -2.70 -5.74 14.73
CA GLU A 160 -3.41 -6.52 15.74
C GLU A 160 -4.91 -6.21 15.63
N ALA A 161 -5.74 -7.24 15.66
CA ALA A 161 -7.19 -7.17 15.53
C ALA A 161 -7.86 -8.13 16.52
#